data_AF-A0AB35WVZ3-F1
#
_entry.id   AF-A0AB35WVZ3-F1
#
_cell.length_a   1.000
_cell.length_b   1.000
_cell.length_c   1.000
_cell.angle_alpha   90.00
_cell.angle_beta   90.00
_cell.angle_gamma   90.00
#
_symmetry.space_group_name_H-M   'P 1'
#
loop_
_entity.id
_entity.type
_entity.pdbx_description
1 polymer ?
#
loop_
_entity_poly.entity_id
_entity_poly.type
_entity_poly.pdbx_seq_one_letter_code
_entity_poly.pdbx_strand_id
1 'polypeptide(L)'
;MWRYGAIMGMAVVLGGCQTTHEQLINQGYPPAYADGFQDGCSSGRQAAGVMAGDFRKNVPRYLHSRQYESGWDDGFRQCHSMQENQDLQSYRASHWDERNEQWQEEKDRDAARAYRRK
;
A
#
# COMPACT_ATOMS: atom_id res chain seq x y z
N MET A 1 -37.62 -3.25 2.42
CA MET A 1 -36.49 -3.36 1.47
C MET A 1 -35.29 -2.49 1.89
N TRP A 2 -35.48 -1.24 2.34
CA TRP A 2 -34.41 -0.38 2.85
C TRP A 2 -33.62 -0.98 4.03
N ARG A 3 -34.31 -1.64 4.97
CA ARG A 3 -33.68 -2.28 6.14
C ARG A 3 -32.65 -3.35 5.77
N TYR A 4 -32.87 -4.09 4.68
CA TYR A 4 -31.94 -5.12 4.20
C TYR A 4 -30.75 -4.50 3.46
N GLY A 5 -30.96 -3.42 2.70
CA GLY A 5 -29.88 -2.66 2.08
C GLY A 5 -28.95 -2.00 3.11
N ALA A 6 -29.50 -1.52 4.22
CA ALA A 6 -28.72 -0.94 5.32
C ALA A 6 -27.85 -1.98 6.05
N ILE A 7 -28.39 -3.19 6.28
CA ILE A 7 -27.65 -4.29 6.92
C ILE A 7 -26.51 -4.78 6.00
N MET A 8 -26.76 -4.87 4.69
CA MET A 8 -25.75 -5.28 3.71
C MET A 8 -24.64 -4.22 3.53
N GLY A 9 -24.98 -2.93 3.63
CA GLY A 9 -23.99 -1.85 3.62
C GLY A 9 -23.10 -1.82 4.86
N MET A 10 -23.62 -2.18 6.04
CA MET A 10 -22.86 -2.18 7.29
C MET A 10 -21.84 -3.33 7.38
N ALA A 11 -22.13 -4.49 6.77
CA ALA A 11 -21.21 -5.63 6.75
C ALA A 11 -19.95 -5.37 5.91
N VAL A 12 -20.03 -4.56 4.85
CA VAL A 12 -18.90 -4.23 3.97
C VAL A 12 -17.88 -3.31 4.66
N VAL A 13 -18.32 -2.48 5.61
CA VAL A 13 -17.44 -1.55 6.34
C VAL A 13 -16.57 -2.27 7.39
N LEU A 14 -16.95 -3.49 7.81
CA LEU A 14 -16.22 -4.26 8.83
C LEU A 14 -15.07 -5.13 8.27
N GLY A 15 -14.84 -5.11 6.95
CA GLY A 15 -13.83 -5.96 6.29
C GLY A 15 -12.38 -5.47 6.36
N GLY A 16 -12.04 -4.52 7.23
CA GLY A 16 -10.75 -3.83 7.19
C GLY A 16 -10.06 -3.71 8.54
N CYS A 17 -9.35 -4.76 8.94
CA CYS A 17 -8.06 -4.74 9.65
C CYS A 17 -7.74 -6.16 10.14
N GLN A 18 -7.75 -7.15 9.26
CA GLN A 18 -7.07 -8.38 9.60
C GLN A 18 -5.58 -8.09 9.51
N THR A 19 -4.87 -8.26 10.62
CA THR A 19 -3.42 -8.08 10.62
C THR A 19 -2.79 -9.19 9.79
N THR A 20 -1.75 -8.89 9.01
CA THR A 20 -1.04 -9.91 8.22
C THR A 20 -0.52 -11.04 9.12
N HIS A 21 -0.20 -10.72 10.38
CA HIS A 21 0.11 -11.69 11.41
C HIS A 21 -1.00 -12.75 11.56
N GLU A 22 -2.25 -12.35 11.84
CA GLU A 22 -3.38 -13.28 12.00
C GLU A 22 -3.64 -14.11 10.73
N GLN A 23 -3.43 -13.52 9.55
CA GLN A 23 -3.55 -14.24 8.28
C GLN A 23 -2.52 -15.36 8.17
N LEU A 24 -1.26 -15.08 8.52
CA LEU A 24 -0.18 -16.07 8.51
C LEU A 24 -0.44 -17.18 9.53
N ILE A 25 -0.91 -16.85 10.73
CA ILE A 25 -1.30 -17.87 11.73
C ILE A 25 -2.40 -18.78 11.18
N ASN A 26 -3.44 -18.19 10.58
CA ASN A 26 -4.55 -18.96 10.01
C ASN A 26 -4.14 -19.83 8.82
N GLN A 27 -3.08 -19.46 8.10
CA GLN A 27 -2.47 -20.25 7.03
C GLN A 27 -1.53 -21.35 7.56
N GLY A 28 -1.32 -21.43 8.87
CA GLY A 28 -0.48 -22.45 9.51
C GLY A 28 0.99 -22.07 9.65
N TYR A 29 1.36 -20.81 9.43
CA TYR A 29 2.72 -20.34 9.71
C TYR A 29 2.98 -20.30 11.22
N PRO A 30 4.22 -20.58 11.65
CA PRO A 30 4.55 -20.54 13.06
C PRO A 30 4.46 -19.10 13.62
N PRO A 31 4.07 -18.91 14.88
CA PRO A 31 3.92 -17.58 15.46
C PRO A 31 5.18 -16.71 15.41
N ALA A 32 6.36 -17.32 15.57
CA ALA A 32 7.62 -16.59 15.46
C ALA A 32 7.86 -16.01 14.06
N TYR A 33 7.41 -16.70 13.01
CA TYR A 33 7.46 -16.19 11.63
C TYR A 33 6.48 -15.04 11.43
N ALA A 34 5.23 -15.20 11.90
CA ALA A 34 4.21 -14.15 11.79
C ALA A 34 4.62 -12.86 12.52
N ASP A 35 5.19 -12.99 13.72
CA ASP A 35 5.75 -11.86 14.48
C ASP A 35 6.88 -11.17 13.71
N GLY A 36 7.84 -11.97 13.19
CA GLY A 36 8.94 -11.47 12.38
C GLY A 36 8.44 -10.71 11.17
N PHE A 37 7.46 -11.29 10.47
CA PHE A 37 6.85 -10.69 9.28
C PHE A 37 6.20 -9.34 9.57
N GLN A 38 5.45 -9.22 10.67
CA GLN A 38 4.82 -7.95 11.06
C GLN A 38 5.86 -6.87 11.36
N ASP A 39 6.90 -7.21 12.12
CA ASP A 39 8.02 -6.30 12.46
C ASP A 39 8.85 -5.90 11.22
N GLY A 40 9.12 -6.87 10.35
CA GLY A 40 9.80 -6.65 9.07
C GLY A 40 9.00 -5.73 8.16
N CYS A 41 7.71 -5.96 8.03
CA CYS A 41 6.82 -5.15 7.20
C CYS A 41 6.70 -3.69 7.67
N SER A 42 6.64 -3.44 8.99
CA SER A 42 6.66 -2.05 9.50
C SER A 42 7.98 -1.36 9.17
N SER A 43 9.09 -2.08 9.33
CA SER A 43 10.44 -1.61 9.02
C SER A 43 10.64 -1.35 7.52
N GLY A 44 10.10 -2.21 6.65
CA GLY A 44 10.17 -2.08 5.20
C GLY A 44 9.41 -0.86 4.68
N ARG A 45 8.22 -0.58 5.22
CA ARG A 45 7.48 0.66 4.89
C ARG A 45 8.23 1.91 5.31
N GLN A 46 8.81 1.90 6.51
CA GLN A 46 9.59 3.04 6.98
C GLN A 46 10.85 3.26 6.12
N ALA A 47 11.53 2.18 5.73
CA ALA A 47 12.70 2.23 4.84
C ALA A 47 12.35 2.73 3.44
N ALA A 48 11.13 2.46 2.95
CA ALA A 48 10.62 3.01 1.70
C ALA A 48 10.13 4.48 1.80
N GLY A 49 10.34 5.15 2.95
CA GLY A 49 10.08 6.58 3.10
C GLY A 49 8.74 6.94 3.75
N VAL A 50 7.98 5.96 4.24
CA VAL A 50 6.75 6.23 4.99
C VAL A 50 7.11 6.75 6.38
N MET A 51 6.85 8.03 6.63
CA MET A 51 7.06 8.66 7.95
C MET A 51 6.17 8.05 9.05
N ALA A 52 5.09 7.39 8.65
CA ALA A 52 4.16 6.66 9.52
C ALA A 52 4.58 5.18 9.67
N GLY A 53 5.45 4.90 10.63
CA GLY A 53 5.82 3.53 11.01
C GLY A 53 7.09 3.51 11.83
N ASP A 54 7.18 2.58 12.78
CA ASP A 54 8.42 2.35 13.54
C ASP A 54 9.25 1.26 12.86
N PHE A 55 10.56 1.47 12.77
CA PHE A 55 11.50 0.39 12.54
C PHE A 55 11.48 -0.55 13.75
N ARG A 56 11.08 -1.80 13.53
CA ARG A 56 11.03 -2.84 14.56
C ARG A 56 11.85 -4.02 14.11
N LYS A 57 12.95 -4.26 14.82
CA LYS A 57 13.76 -5.48 14.68
C LYS A 57 14.18 -5.95 16.05
N ASN A 58 13.58 -7.03 16.54
CA ASN A 58 14.01 -7.66 17.78
C ASN A 58 15.33 -8.42 17.51
N VAL A 59 16.47 -7.72 17.62
CA VAL A 59 17.79 -8.25 17.29
C VAL A 59 18.11 -9.56 18.02
N PRO A 60 17.89 -9.70 19.35
CA PRO A 60 18.09 -10.98 20.02
C PRO A 60 17.29 -12.10 19.38
N ARG A 61 16.01 -11.87 19.08
CA ARG A 61 15.14 -12.89 18.47
C ARG A 61 15.53 -13.18 17.03
N TYR A 62 15.95 -12.18 16.28
CA TYR A 62 16.47 -12.32 14.91
C TYR A 62 17.70 -13.20 14.86
N LEU A 63 18.62 -13.07 15.81
CA LEU A 63 19.84 -13.87 15.84
C LEU A 63 19.63 -15.32 16.32
N HIS A 64 18.62 -15.56 17.16
CA HIS A 64 18.42 -16.87 17.80
C HIS A 64 17.25 -17.69 17.23
N SER A 65 16.34 -17.07 16.48
CA SER A 65 15.18 -17.74 15.89
C SER A 65 15.18 -17.58 14.37
N ARG A 66 15.48 -18.69 13.68
CA ARG A 66 15.40 -18.76 12.22
C ARG A 66 14.01 -18.40 11.68
N GLN A 67 12.96 -18.78 12.40
CA GLN A 67 11.58 -18.48 11.99
C GLN A 67 11.31 -16.98 12.01
N TYR A 68 11.75 -16.28 13.07
CA TYR A 68 11.61 -14.83 13.16
C TYR A 68 12.50 -14.11 12.16
N GLU A 69 13.74 -14.57 11.96
CA GLU A 69 14.66 -14.06 10.94
C GLU A 69 14.03 -14.10 9.54
N SER A 70 13.58 -15.28 9.11
CA SER A 70 12.95 -15.46 7.80
C SER A 70 11.67 -14.64 7.66
N GLY A 71 10.82 -14.63 8.69
CA GLY A 71 9.61 -13.81 8.68
C GLY A 71 9.95 -12.34 8.51
N TRP A 72 10.92 -11.83 9.27
CA TRP A 72 11.35 -10.44 9.22
C TRP A 72 11.90 -10.05 7.85
N ASP A 73 12.78 -10.86 7.26
CA ASP A 73 13.34 -10.58 5.94
C ASP A 73 12.26 -10.59 4.84
N ASP A 74 11.33 -11.55 4.89
CA ASP A 74 10.22 -11.66 3.94
C ASP A 74 9.26 -10.46 4.04
N GLY A 75 8.86 -10.11 5.27
CA GLY A 75 7.97 -8.99 5.54
C GLY A 75 8.61 -7.66 5.15
N PHE A 76 9.89 -7.47 5.44
CA PHE A 76 10.65 -6.27 5.05
C PHE A 76 10.66 -6.09 3.53
N ARG A 77 11.05 -7.13 2.80
CA ARG A 77 11.14 -7.07 1.33
C ARG A 77 9.77 -6.82 0.72
N GLN A 78 8.74 -7.56 1.14
CA GLN A 78 7.41 -7.43 0.56
C GLN A 78 6.85 -6.02 0.76
N CYS A 79 6.88 -5.49 1.99
CA CYS A 79 6.26 -4.20 2.27
C CYS A 79 7.08 -3.01 1.77
N HIS A 80 8.41 -3.14 1.70
CA HIS A 80 9.26 -2.17 1.02
C HIS A 80 8.90 -2.05 -0.46
N SER A 81 8.87 -3.17 -1.19
CA SER A 81 8.52 -3.17 -2.61
C SER A 81 7.08 -2.74 -2.86
N MET A 82 6.13 -3.09 -1.98
CA MET A 82 4.75 -2.60 -2.10
C MET A 82 4.68 -1.09 -2.00
N GLN A 83 5.41 -0.49 -1.06
CA GLN A 83 5.42 0.96 -0.90
C GLN A 83 6.11 1.65 -2.09
N GLU A 84 7.28 1.17 -2.50
CA GLU A 84 8.01 1.72 -3.65
C GLU A 84 7.15 1.69 -4.92
N ASN A 85 6.42 0.60 -5.14
CA ASN A 85 5.50 0.49 -6.27
C ASN A 85 4.31 1.45 -6.17
N GLN A 86 3.78 1.70 -4.96
CA GLN A 86 2.72 2.68 -4.75
C GLN A 86 3.21 4.10 -5.04
N ASP A 87 4.44 4.42 -4.61
CA ASP A 87 5.05 5.72 -4.86
C ASP A 87 5.28 5.93 -6.37
N LEU A 88 5.79 4.92 -7.07
CA LEU A 88 5.93 4.95 -8.53
C LEU A 88 4.58 5.10 -9.26
N GLN A 89 3.54 4.41 -8.80
CA GLN A 89 2.21 4.50 -9.39
C GLN A 89 1.59 5.88 -9.16
N SER A 90 1.71 6.44 -7.95
CA SER A 90 1.18 7.77 -7.64
C SER A 90 1.89 8.86 -8.44
N TYR A 91 3.23 8.81 -8.51
CA TYR A 91 4.04 9.68 -9.36
C TYR A 91 3.64 9.59 -10.84
N ARG A 92 3.43 8.36 -11.33
CA ARG A 92 2.98 8.15 -12.71
C ARG A 92 1.60 8.77 -12.92
N ALA A 93 0.64 8.50 -12.03
CA ALA A 93 -0.72 9.02 -12.15
C ALA A 93 -0.75 10.55 -12.23
N SER A 94 -0.07 11.24 -11.31
CA SER A 94 -0.04 12.71 -11.29
C SER A 94 0.52 13.30 -12.59
N HIS A 95 1.61 12.73 -13.13
CA HIS A 95 2.19 13.24 -14.37
C HIS A 95 1.38 12.93 -15.63
N TRP A 96 0.62 11.83 -15.66
CA TRP A 96 -0.29 11.56 -16.77
C TRP A 96 -1.47 12.52 -16.76
N ASP A 97 -1.99 12.86 -15.58
CA ASP A 97 -3.09 13.81 -15.43
C ASP A 97 -2.66 15.22 -15.89
N GLU A 98 -1.52 15.72 -15.41
CA GLU A 98 -0.97 17.02 -15.84
C GLU A 98 -0.79 17.13 -17.35
N ARG A 99 -0.27 16.08 -18.00
CA ARG A 99 -0.09 16.07 -19.45
C ARG A 99 -1.43 16.08 -20.20
N ASN A 100 -2.42 15.37 -19.69
CA ASN A 100 -3.76 15.35 -20.30
C ASN A 100 -4.41 16.72 -20.19
N GLU A 101 -4.31 17.39 -19.04
CA GLU A 101 -4.85 18.74 -18.84
C GLU A 101 -4.23 19.74 -19.82
N GLN A 102 -2.89 19.75 -19.93
CA GLN A 102 -2.18 20.61 -20.89
C GLN A 102 -2.64 20.38 -22.33
N TRP A 103 -2.80 19.12 -22.73
CA TRP A 103 -3.28 18.78 -24.07
C TRP A 103 -4.71 19.26 -24.34
N GLN A 104 -5.61 19.18 -23.36
CA GLN A 104 -6.97 19.71 -23.52
C GLN A 104 -6.95 21.23 -23.67
N GLU A 105 -6.16 21.94 -22.87
CA GLU A 105 -6.03 23.39 -23.00
C GLU A 105 -5.51 23.83 -24.37
N GLU A 106 -4.53 23.11 -24.92
CA GLU A 106 -4.01 23.38 -26.26
C GLU A 106 -5.11 23.25 -27.33
N LYS A 107 -5.92 22.19 -27.25
CA LYS A 107 -7.04 21.97 -28.16
C LYS A 107 -8.09 23.07 -28.07
N ASP A 108 -8.43 23.49 -26.86
CA ASP A 108 -9.40 24.56 -26.65
C ASP A 108 -8.89 25.91 -27.18
N ARG A 109 -7.61 26.21 -26.98
CA ARG A 109 -6.97 27.41 -27.54
C ARG A 109 -6.97 27.39 -29.07
N ASP A 110 -6.65 26.26 -29.68
CA ASP A 110 -6.63 26.13 -31.14
C ASP A 110 -8.04 26.19 -31.74
N ALA A 111 -9.04 25.59 -31.08
CA ALA A 111 -10.44 25.75 -31.44
C ALA A 111 -10.86 27.22 -31.37
N ALA A 112 -10.53 27.93 -30.29
CA ALA A 112 -10.84 29.35 -30.14
C ALA A 112 -10.17 30.23 -31.22
N ARG A 113 -8.92 29.92 -31.59
CA ARG A 113 -8.20 30.60 -32.69
C ARG A 113 -8.88 30.37 -34.04
N ALA A 114 -9.37 29.15 -34.29
CA ALA A 114 -10.09 28.82 -35.53
C ALA A 114 -11.41 29.61 -35.62
N TYR A 115 -12.17 29.72 -34.53
CA TYR A 115 -13.40 30.51 -34.50
C TYR A 115 -13.16 32.02 -34.64
N ARG A 116 -12.04 32.55 -34.13
CA ARG A 116 -11.67 33.97 -34.26
C ARG A 116 -11.24 34.40 -35.66
N ARG A 117 -10.91 33.46 -36.55
CA ARG A 117 -10.47 33.71 -37.94
C ARG A 117 -11.61 33.67 -38.96
N LYS A 118 -12.85 33.46 -38.53
CA LYS A 118 -14.08 33.63 -39.32
C LYS A 118 -14.77 34.93 -38.94
#